data_AF-A0A7C1WFR4-F1
#
_entry.id   AF-A0A7C1WFR4-F1
#
_cell.length_a   1.000
_cell.length_b   1.000
_cell.length_c   1.000
_cell.angle_alpha   90.00
_cell.angle_beta   90.00
_cell.angle_gamma   90.00
#
_symmetry.space_group_name_H-M   'P 1'
#
loop_
_entity.id
_entity.type
_entity.pdbx_description
1 polymer ?
#
loop_
_entity_poly.entity_id
_entity_poly.type
_entity_poly.pdbx_seq_one_letter_code
_entity_poly.pdbx_strand_id
1 'polypeptide(L)'
;MTSLLQTLQTLQTLQTLQTVLRELWLNKIPTRKTFFLYGYIIFTLLPNREQELTRYRYLVFSAHGYFDAQTPALSVIVLDQLNKTPDTDGYITASEWPSYDFKSDLMVLSACQTGQGKVLRGEGLLGLPYAFYVAGNKNTLMTLWTLQDESTAEFTARFFEKLKAGKNQVKALTETKREFMNSDKYKRPLFWAPFVLYGR
;
A
#
# COMPACT_ATOMS: atom_id res chain seq x y z
N MET A 1 25.78 -17.52 3.61
CA MET A 1 24.75 -18.16 4.45
C MET A 1 23.64 -17.20 4.89
N THR A 2 23.84 -15.87 4.85
CA THR A 2 22.84 -14.85 5.20
C THR A 2 21.70 -14.71 4.18
N SER A 3 21.96 -14.93 2.88
CA SER A 3 20.92 -14.80 1.83
C SER A 3 19.85 -15.87 1.92
N LEU A 4 20.20 -17.14 2.16
CA LEU A 4 19.23 -18.23 2.28
C LEU A 4 18.27 -18.06 3.47
N LEU A 5 18.79 -17.55 4.60
CA LEU A 5 17.98 -17.25 5.78
C LEU A 5 17.03 -16.07 5.52
N GLN A 6 17.47 -15.02 4.82
CA GLN A 6 16.61 -13.93 4.38
C GLN A 6 15.54 -14.40 3.39
N THR A 7 15.91 -15.23 2.40
CA THR A 7 14.96 -15.80 1.43
C THR A 7 13.92 -16.69 2.11
N LEU A 8 14.33 -17.51 3.09
CA LEU A 8 13.43 -18.36 3.89
C LEU A 8 12.51 -17.53 4.79
N GLN A 9 13.01 -16.47 5.41
CA GLN A 9 12.20 -15.53 6.20
C GLN A 9 11.19 -14.79 5.31
N THR A 10 11.56 -14.37 4.09
CA THR A 10 10.63 -13.77 3.12
C THR A 10 9.59 -14.77 2.62
N LEU A 11 9.94 -16.05 2.43
CA LEU A 11 9.00 -17.09 2.03
C LEU A 11 7.99 -17.41 3.14
N GLN A 12 8.44 -17.46 4.40
CA GLN A 12 7.58 -17.68 5.56
C GLN A 12 6.65 -16.49 5.84
N THR A 13 7.13 -15.25 5.69
CA THR A 13 6.27 -14.05 5.77
C THR A 13 5.27 -14.01 4.61
N LEU A 14 5.68 -14.35 3.38
CA LEU A 14 4.77 -14.47 2.23
C LEU A 14 3.69 -15.55 2.42
N GLN A 15 4.03 -16.72 2.98
CA GLN A 15 3.05 -17.78 3.25
C GLN A 15 2.09 -17.41 4.40
N THR A 16 2.61 -16.76 5.44
CA THR A 16 1.79 -16.30 6.58
C THR A 16 0.87 -15.17 6.15
N LEU A 17 1.37 -14.23 5.34
CA LEU A 17 0.55 -13.22 4.66
C LEU A 17 -0.47 -13.89 3.74
N GLN A 18 -0.11 -14.83 2.87
CA GLN A 18 -1.08 -15.49 1.99
C GLN A 18 -2.22 -16.16 2.77
N THR A 19 -1.93 -16.83 3.88
CA THR A 19 -2.96 -17.48 4.71
C THR A 19 -3.80 -16.48 5.50
N VAL A 20 -3.16 -15.52 6.18
CA VAL A 20 -3.86 -14.47 6.97
C VAL A 20 -4.66 -13.54 6.06
N LEU A 21 -4.12 -13.17 4.89
CA LEU A 21 -4.81 -12.34 3.91
C LEU A 21 -5.98 -13.11 3.27
N ARG A 22 -5.82 -14.39 2.93
CA ARG A 22 -6.91 -15.17 2.33
C ARG A 22 -8.06 -15.44 3.32
N GLU A 23 -7.75 -15.69 4.59
CA GLU A 23 -8.73 -15.91 5.66
C GLU A 23 -9.41 -14.59 6.13
N LEU A 24 -8.68 -13.48 6.26
CA LEU A 24 -9.24 -12.21 6.74
C LEU A 24 -9.91 -11.37 5.63
N TRP A 25 -9.56 -11.52 4.34
CA TRP A 25 -9.89 -10.51 3.31
C TRP A 25 -11.07 -10.88 2.40
N LEU A 26 -11.28 -12.16 2.08
CA LEU A 26 -12.25 -12.55 1.05
C LEU A 26 -13.71 -12.19 1.41
N ASN A 27 -14.05 -12.06 2.69
CA ASN A 27 -15.41 -11.72 3.14
C ASN A 27 -15.61 -10.24 3.53
N LYS A 28 -14.52 -9.50 3.80
CA LYS A 28 -14.58 -8.16 4.42
C LYS A 28 -14.33 -7.02 3.43
N ILE A 29 -13.74 -7.30 2.27
CA ILE A 29 -13.42 -6.29 1.25
C ILE A 29 -14.27 -6.48 0.00
N PRO A 30 -14.75 -5.42 -0.67
CA PRO A 30 -15.50 -5.54 -1.91
C PRO A 30 -14.62 -6.06 -3.05
N THR A 31 -14.52 -7.38 -3.21
CA THR A 31 -13.61 -8.06 -4.16
C THR A 31 -13.83 -7.64 -5.62
N ARG A 32 -15.08 -7.40 -6.05
CA ARG A 32 -15.39 -6.94 -7.43
C ARG A 32 -14.90 -5.52 -7.75
N LYS A 33 -14.56 -4.72 -6.74
CA LYS A 33 -14.13 -3.32 -6.88
C LYS A 33 -12.70 -3.11 -6.41
N THR A 34 -12.02 -4.17 -5.98
CA THR A 34 -10.71 -4.08 -5.36
C THR A 34 -9.68 -4.85 -6.16
N PHE A 35 -8.61 -4.17 -6.57
CA PHE A 35 -7.42 -4.81 -7.09
C PHE A 35 -6.46 -5.05 -5.93
N PHE A 36 -5.92 -6.26 -5.86
CA PHE A 36 -4.92 -6.64 -4.88
C PHE A 36 -3.62 -6.98 -5.59
N LEU A 37 -2.57 -6.24 -5.26
CA LEU A 37 -1.21 -6.65 -5.58
C LEU A 37 -0.53 -7.19 -4.33
N TYR A 38 -0.33 -8.51 -4.33
CA TYR A 38 0.42 -9.23 -3.31
C TYR A 38 1.62 -9.91 -3.93
N GLY A 39 2.82 -9.41 -3.60
CA GLY A 39 4.07 -10.04 -3.98
C GLY A 39 4.39 -10.03 -5.49
N TYR A 40 5.53 -10.67 -5.79
CA TYR A 40 6.39 -10.49 -6.96
C TYR A 40 5.80 -10.83 -8.33
N ILE A 41 4.59 -11.43 -8.43
CA ILE A 41 4.19 -12.18 -9.64
C ILE A 41 3.02 -11.53 -10.40
N ILE A 42 2.14 -10.81 -9.72
CA ILE A 42 0.87 -10.39 -10.34
C ILE A 42 1.06 -9.18 -11.26
N PHE A 43 1.95 -8.24 -10.95
CA PHE A 43 2.06 -6.99 -11.72
C PHE A 43 2.77 -7.16 -13.06
N THR A 44 3.81 -8.00 -13.11
CA THR A 44 4.59 -8.29 -14.34
C THR A 44 3.75 -9.05 -15.38
N LEU A 45 2.72 -9.78 -14.94
CA LEU A 45 1.83 -10.57 -15.80
C LEU A 45 0.55 -9.85 -16.23
N LEU A 46 0.42 -8.55 -15.95
CA LEU A 46 -0.72 -7.73 -16.40
C LEU A 46 -0.36 -6.96 -17.67
N PRO A 47 -0.63 -7.51 -18.87
CA PRO A 47 -0.54 -6.72 -20.10
C PRO A 47 -1.53 -5.55 -20.01
N ASN A 48 -1.12 -4.36 -20.45
CA ASN A 48 -1.90 -3.11 -20.35
C ASN A 48 -2.34 -2.75 -18.92
N ARG A 49 -1.48 -3.01 -17.93
CA ARG A 49 -1.70 -2.67 -16.50
C ARG A 49 -2.25 -1.26 -16.26
N GLU A 50 -1.83 -0.26 -17.03
CA GLU A 50 -2.35 1.11 -16.93
C GLU A 50 -3.86 1.16 -17.14
N GLN A 51 -4.37 0.43 -18.15
CA GLN A 51 -5.79 0.34 -18.45
C GLN A 51 -6.53 -0.57 -17.47
N GLU A 52 -5.94 -1.68 -17.03
CA GLU A 52 -6.61 -2.62 -16.14
C GLU A 52 -6.88 -2.02 -14.76
N LEU A 53 -5.92 -1.24 -14.21
CA LEU A 53 -6.07 -0.61 -12.90
C LEU A 53 -7.19 0.43 -12.85
N THR A 54 -7.60 1.00 -14.00
CA THR A 54 -8.70 2.00 -14.06
C THR A 54 -10.05 1.45 -13.61
N ARG A 55 -10.22 0.12 -13.63
CA ARG A 55 -11.50 -0.56 -13.38
C ARG A 55 -11.81 -0.71 -11.89
N TYR A 56 -10.84 -0.42 -11.02
CA TYR A 56 -10.92 -0.70 -9.60
C TYR A 56 -11.09 0.58 -8.78
N ARG A 57 -12.03 0.54 -7.84
CA ARG A 57 -12.29 1.65 -6.90
C ARG A 57 -11.35 1.60 -5.70
N TYR A 58 -10.85 0.42 -5.38
CA TYR A 58 -9.88 0.20 -4.33
C TYR A 58 -8.63 -0.46 -4.91
N LEU A 59 -7.46 0.12 -4.65
CA LEU A 59 -6.17 -0.45 -5.04
C LEU A 59 -5.42 -0.78 -3.76
N VAL A 60 -4.98 -2.02 -3.57
CA VAL A 60 -4.22 -2.41 -2.38
C VAL A 60 -2.90 -3.01 -2.83
N PHE A 61 -1.82 -2.31 -2.51
CA PHE A 61 -0.45 -2.68 -2.83
C PHE A 61 0.27 -3.09 -1.54
N SER A 62 0.68 -4.35 -1.48
CA SER A 62 1.61 -4.84 -0.46
C SER A 62 2.96 -5.11 -1.14
N ALA A 63 3.84 -4.13 -1.07
CA ALA A 63 5.08 -4.09 -1.82
C ALA A 63 6.20 -3.44 -0.99
N HIS A 64 7.44 -3.56 -1.42
CA HIS A 64 8.50 -2.69 -0.87
C HIS A 64 8.43 -1.33 -1.56
N GLY A 65 8.83 -0.29 -0.84
CA GLY A 65 8.97 1.02 -1.42
C GLY A 65 10.16 1.74 -0.80
N TYR A 66 10.69 2.69 -1.55
CA TYR A 66 11.80 3.51 -1.12
C TYR A 66 11.46 4.97 -1.41
N PHE A 67 11.66 5.80 -0.40
CA PHE A 67 11.46 7.25 -0.51
C PHE A 67 12.81 7.94 -0.71
N ASP A 68 12.91 8.74 -1.77
CA ASP A 68 14.07 9.57 -2.02
C ASP A 68 13.79 11.02 -1.58
N ALA A 69 14.41 11.43 -0.47
CA ALA A 69 14.21 12.75 0.12
C ALA A 69 14.91 13.89 -0.66
N GLN A 70 15.87 13.56 -1.52
CA GLN A 70 16.59 14.53 -2.35
C GLN A 70 15.85 14.74 -3.67
N THR A 71 15.40 13.63 -4.27
CA THR A 71 14.71 13.61 -5.56
C THR A 71 13.40 12.84 -5.45
N PRO A 72 12.32 13.44 -4.91
CA PRO A 72 11.05 12.72 -4.65
C PRO A 72 10.46 11.99 -5.86
N ALA A 73 10.72 12.48 -7.08
CA ALA A 73 10.32 11.84 -8.34
C ALA A 73 10.91 10.42 -8.54
N LEU A 74 12.08 10.14 -7.93
CA LEU A 74 12.74 8.83 -7.96
C LEU A 74 12.29 7.91 -6.83
N SER A 75 11.35 8.35 -5.97
CA SER A 75 10.73 7.45 -4.98
C SER A 75 10.04 6.31 -5.72
N VAL A 76 10.18 5.09 -5.23
CA VAL A 76 9.87 3.89 -6.02
C VAL A 76 9.01 2.91 -5.25
N ILE A 77 8.09 2.24 -5.95
CA ILE A 77 7.51 0.97 -5.51
C ILE A 77 8.25 -0.15 -6.24
N VAL A 78 8.73 -1.12 -5.46
CA VAL A 78 9.39 -2.32 -5.96
C VAL A 78 8.33 -3.39 -6.20
N LEU A 79 8.22 -3.83 -7.45
CA LEU A 79 7.18 -4.76 -7.89
C LEU A 79 7.73 -6.15 -8.16
N ASP A 80 8.88 -6.25 -8.85
CA ASP A 80 9.48 -7.53 -9.19
C ASP A 80 10.99 -7.39 -9.44
N GLN A 81 11.82 -7.89 -8.52
CA GLN A 81 13.28 -7.94 -8.71
C GLN A 81 13.80 -9.31 -9.16
N LEU A 82 12.93 -10.33 -9.22
CA LEU A 82 13.33 -11.73 -9.43
C LEU A 82 13.08 -12.19 -10.87
N ASN A 83 12.02 -11.73 -11.52
CA ASN A 83 11.68 -12.09 -12.90
C ASN A 83 11.68 -10.86 -13.83
N LYS A 84 12.83 -10.19 -13.93
CA LYS A 84 12.99 -9.06 -14.85
C LYS A 84 12.85 -9.52 -16.29
N THR A 85 11.91 -8.92 -17.01
CA THR A 85 11.86 -9.00 -18.47
C THR A 85 12.72 -7.87 -19.07
N PRO A 86 13.18 -7.96 -20.32
CA PRO A 86 13.89 -6.86 -20.98
C PRO A 86 13.13 -5.52 -20.96
N ASP A 87 11.79 -5.59 -20.89
CA ASP A 87 10.89 -4.44 -20.96
C ASP A 87 10.47 -3.89 -19.59
N THR A 88 10.88 -4.53 -18.49
CA THR A 88 10.52 -4.11 -17.13
C THR A 88 11.70 -4.19 -16.18
N ASP A 89 12.07 -3.08 -15.58
CA ASP A 89 13.19 -3.01 -14.61
C ASP A 89 12.82 -3.50 -13.20
N GLY A 90 11.53 -3.71 -12.94
CA GLY A 90 10.99 -4.20 -11.67
C GLY A 90 10.46 -3.12 -10.74
N TYR A 91 10.42 -1.87 -11.21
CA TYR A 91 10.15 -0.69 -10.42
C TYR A 91 9.07 0.17 -11.07
N ILE A 92 8.38 0.99 -10.26
CA ILE A 92 7.67 2.17 -10.75
C ILE A 92 7.99 3.35 -9.85
N THR A 93 8.56 4.37 -10.46
CA THR A 93 8.94 5.63 -9.83
C THR A 93 7.74 6.59 -9.68
N ALA A 94 7.86 7.56 -8.77
CA ALA A 94 6.90 8.64 -8.59
C ALA A 94 6.69 9.45 -9.89
N SER A 95 7.69 9.55 -10.77
CA SER A 95 7.55 10.18 -12.08
C SER A 95 6.75 9.38 -13.10
N GLU A 96 6.64 8.06 -12.93
CA GLU A 96 5.92 7.19 -13.88
C GLU A 96 4.44 7.06 -13.54
N TRP A 97 4.05 7.08 -12.25
CA TRP A 97 2.64 6.96 -11.87
C TRP A 97 1.68 7.94 -12.56
N PRO A 98 2.04 9.21 -12.83
CA PRO A 98 1.19 10.14 -13.59
C PRO A 98 0.78 9.68 -15.00
N SER A 99 1.42 8.67 -15.60
CA SER A 99 0.95 8.09 -16.88
C SER A 99 -0.33 7.27 -16.73
N TYR A 100 -0.69 6.88 -15.50
CA TYR A 100 -1.87 6.10 -15.20
C TYR A 100 -3.11 6.99 -15.07
N ASP A 101 -4.29 6.43 -15.39
CA ASP A 101 -5.58 7.12 -15.25
C ASP A 101 -6.50 6.40 -14.25
N PHE A 102 -6.07 6.33 -12.99
CA PHE A 102 -6.84 5.71 -11.92
C PHE A 102 -8.20 6.37 -11.75
N LYS A 103 -9.23 5.55 -11.55
CA LYS A 103 -10.57 5.97 -11.09
C LYS A 103 -10.83 5.52 -9.65
N SER A 104 -9.76 5.29 -8.89
CA SER A 104 -9.82 4.75 -7.54
C SER A 104 -10.21 5.80 -6.50
N ASP A 105 -11.07 5.40 -5.56
CA ASP A 105 -11.44 6.22 -4.42
C ASP A 105 -10.42 6.12 -3.29
N LEU A 106 -9.69 4.99 -3.24
CA LEU A 106 -8.72 4.71 -2.22
C LEU A 106 -7.64 3.76 -2.74
N MET A 107 -6.39 4.12 -2.51
CA MET A 107 -5.22 3.27 -2.59
C MET A 107 -4.72 2.98 -1.17
N VAL A 108 -4.39 1.74 -0.86
CA VAL A 108 -3.69 1.35 0.36
C VAL A 108 -2.30 0.88 -0.05
N LEU A 109 -1.27 1.60 0.38
CA LEU A 109 0.11 1.21 0.16
C LEU A 109 0.71 0.73 1.48
N SER A 110 0.78 -0.59 1.63
CA SER A 110 1.51 -1.26 2.70
C SER A 110 2.95 -1.48 2.24
N ALA A 111 3.73 -0.40 2.23
CA ALA A 111 5.14 -0.42 1.87
C ALA A 111 5.98 0.34 2.89
N CYS A 112 7.02 -0.31 3.40
CA CYS A 112 7.94 0.24 4.40
C CYS A 112 8.39 1.65 4.01
N GLN A 113 8.30 2.62 4.94
CA GLN A 113 8.81 4.00 4.79
C GLN A 113 8.17 4.88 3.69
N THR A 114 7.14 4.41 2.99
CA THR A 114 6.57 5.15 1.85
C THR A 114 5.69 6.35 2.22
N GLY A 115 5.21 6.43 3.46
CA GLY A 115 4.42 7.57 3.94
C GLY A 115 5.25 8.81 4.31
N GLN A 116 6.58 8.72 4.34
CA GLN A 116 7.47 9.85 4.62
C GLN A 116 7.61 10.68 3.34
N GLY A 117 6.70 11.62 3.09
CA GLY A 117 6.89 12.62 2.03
C GLY A 117 7.70 13.82 2.52
N LYS A 118 8.39 14.52 1.61
CA LYS A 118 9.01 15.82 1.93
C LYS A 118 7.97 16.91 1.67
N VAL A 119 7.68 17.70 2.71
CA VAL A 119 6.90 18.93 2.56
C VAL A 119 7.87 20.01 2.08
N LEU A 120 7.83 20.35 0.80
CA LEU A 120 8.60 21.46 0.26
C LEU A 120 7.79 22.75 0.45
N ARG A 121 8.42 23.76 1.07
CA ARG A 121 7.82 25.09 1.24
C ARG A 121 7.50 25.65 -0.16
N GLY A 122 6.23 25.91 -0.42
CA GLY A 122 5.74 26.46 -1.68
C GLY A 122 5.23 25.43 -2.70
N GLU A 123 5.58 24.15 -2.57
CA GLU A 123 5.17 23.09 -3.53
C GLU A 123 4.26 22.01 -2.92
N GLY A 124 4.18 21.92 -1.58
CA GLY A 124 3.34 20.95 -0.89
C GLY A 124 4.05 19.60 -0.64
N LEU A 125 3.26 18.53 -0.49
CA LEU A 125 3.75 17.17 -0.27
C LEU A 125 4.21 16.57 -1.60
N LEU A 126 5.51 16.29 -1.78
CA LEU A 126 6.02 15.61 -2.97
C LEU A 126 6.33 14.13 -2.70
N GLY A 127 6.32 13.32 -3.77
CA GLY A 127 6.63 11.89 -3.76
C GLY A 127 5.43 11.03 -4.17
N LEU A 128 5.42 9.77 -3.73
CA LEU A 128 4.38 8.79 -4.08
C LEU A 128 2.94 9.26 -3.81
N PRO A 129 2.59 9.88 -2.66
CA PRO A 129 1.20 10.32 -2.42
C PRO A 129 0.71 11.31 -3.49
N TYR A 130 1.57 12.25 -3.89
CA TYR A 130 1.26 13.24 -4.94
C TYR A 130 1.18 12.59 -6.31
N ALA A 131 2.12 11.70 -6.63
CA ALA A 131 2.12 10.96 -7.88
C ALA A 131 0.83 10.17 -8.09
N PHE A 132 0.33 9.47 -7.06
CA PHE A 132 -0.96 8.77 -7.13
C PHE A 132 -2.14 9.73 -7.30
N TYR A 133 -2.10 10.89 -6.63
CA TYR A 133 -3.15 11.90 -6.78
C TYR A 133 -3.22 12.43 -8.21
N VAL A 134 -2.07 12.75 -8.83
CA VAL A 134 -1.99 13.17 -10.24
C VAL A 134 -2.47 12.06 -11.16
N ALA A 135 -2.14 10.80 -10.84
CA ALA A 135 -2.62 9.62 -11.55
C ALA A 135 -4.13 9.34 -11.37
N GLY A 136 -4.90 10.21 -10.68
CA GLY A 136 -6.36 10.10 -10.57
C GLY A 136 -6.89 9.42 -9.31
N ASN A 137 -6.02 8.94 -8.40
CA ASN A 137 -6.46 8.37 -7.13
C ASN A 137 -6.91 9.46 -6.14
N LYS A 138 -8.06 9.25 -5.49
CA LYS A 138 -8.62 10.27 -4.57
C LYS A 138 -7.97 10.30 -3.20
N ASN A 139 -7.66 9.14 -2.64
CA ASN A 139 -7.12 8.98 -1.30
C ASN A 139 -6.07 7.88 -1.24
N THR A 140 -4.98 8.09 -0.54
CA THR A 140 -3.91 7.10 -0.33
C THR A 140 -3.69 6.90 1.15
N LEU A 141 -3.93 5.69 1.65
CA LEU A 141 -3.56 5.26 2.99
C LEU A 141 -2.14 4.67 2.95
N MET A 142 -1.22 5.23 3.72
CA MET A 142 0.20 4.84 3.73
C MET A 142 0.73 4.73 5.16
N THR A 143 1.87 4.07 5.34
CA THR A 143 2.54 3.98 6.64
C THR A 143 3.81 4.84 6.69
N LEU A 144 3.98 5.60 7.77
CA LEU A 144 5.17 6.42 8.02
C LEU A 144 6.42 5.58 8.34
N TRP A 145 6.26 4.38 8.90
CA TRP A 145 7.36 3.47 9.22
C TRP A 145 6.97 2.01 9.02
N THR A 146 7.96 1.12 9.06
CA THR A 146 7.76 -0.33 8.96
C THR A 146 7.00 -0.89 10.14
N LEU A 147 5.98 -1.69 9.86
CA LEU A 147 5.15 -2.39 10.84
C LEU A 147 5.38 -3.90 10.75
N GLN A 148 4.96 -4.62 11.79
CA GLN A 148 4.87 -6.09 11.72
C GLN A 148 3.69 -6.49 10.82
N ASP A 149 3.91 -7.51 9.99
CA ASP A 149 2.95 -7.98 8.99
C ASP A 149 1.57 -8.29 9.58
N GLU A 150 1.51 -8.95 10.74
CA GLU A 150 0.26 -9.32 11.40
C GLU A 150 -0.56 -8.07 11.78
N SER A 151 0.07 -7.10 12.44
CA SER A 151 -0.59 -5.86 12.87
C SER A 151 -1.11 -5.03 11.70
N THR A 152 -0.36 -5.01 10.59
CA THR A 152 -0.74 -4.29 9.37
C THR A 152 -1.93 -4.94 8.68
N ALA A 153 -1.93 -6.26 8.58
CA ALA A 153 -3.02 -7.02 8.00
C ALA A 153 -4.31 -6.81 8.82
N GLU A 154 -4.21 -6.89 10.15
CA GLU A 154 -5.37 -6.68 11.03
C GLU A 154 -5.89 -5.24 10.97
N PHE A 155 -5.00 -4.24 11.00
CA PHE A 155 -5.40 -2.83 10.90
C PHE A 155 -6.15 -2.57 9.59
N THR A 156 -5.59 -3.05 8.48
CA THR A 156 -6.17 -2.85 7.16
C THR A 156 -7.52 -3.55 7.03
N ALA A 157 -7.65 -4.78 7.57
CA ALA A 157 -8.93 -5.48 7.61
C ALA A 157 -9.99 -4.70 8.40
N ARG A 158 -9.67 -4.22 9.61
CA ARG A 158 -10.59 -3.39 10.43
C ARG A 158 -10.97 -2.09 9.73
N PHE A 159 -10.03 -1.45 9.05
CA PHE A 159 -10.28 -0.25 8.26
C PHE A 159 -11.31 -0.50 7.15
N PHE A 160 -11.14 -1.57 6.37
CA PHE A 160 -12.09 -1.93 5.32
C PHE A 160 -13.45 -2.40 5.87
N GLU A 161 -13.52 -3.01 7.05
CA GLU A 161 -14.81 -3.31 7.71
C GLU A 161 -15.62 -2.03 7.92
N LYS A 162 -14.98 -0.95 8.40
CA LYS A 162 -15.67 0.34 8.58
C LYS A 162 -16.10 0.95 7.25
N LEU A 163 -15.28 0.84 6.19
CA LEU A 163 -15.66 1.27 4.84
C LEU A 163 -16.88 0.49 4.32
N LYS A 164 -16.89 -0.84 4.51
CA LYS A 164 -18.02 -1.70 4.13
C LYS A 164 -19.29 -1.35 4.91
N ALA A 165 -19.15 -0.88 6.15
CA ALA A 165 -20.24 -0.35 6.97
C ALA A 165 -20.67 1.08 6.59
N GLY A 166 -20.19 1.62 5.47
CA GLY A 166 -20.59 2.92 4.93
C GLY A 166 -19.87 4.12 5.54
N LYS A 167 -18.82 3.91 6.34
CA LYS A 167 -17.97 5.02 6.81
C LYS A 167 -17.11 5.53 5.65
N ASN A 168 -16.82 6.83 5.64
CA ASN A 168 -15.78 7.39 4.78
C ASN A 168 -14.37 7.05 5.31
N GLN A 169 -13.35 7.29 4.50
CA GLN A 169 -11.95 6.94 4.74
C GLN A 169 -11.41 7.59 6.02
N VAL A 170 -11.71 8.88 6.26
CA VAL A 170 -11.27 9.59 7.46
C VAL A 170 -11.86 8.98 8.74
N LYS A 171 -13.16 8.70 8.73
CA LYS A 171 -13.87 8.11 9.87
C LYS A 171 -13.44 6.66 10.11
N ALA A 172 -13.30 5.88 9.04
CA ALA A 172 -12.76 4.53 9.10
C ALA A 172 -11.37 4.51 9.73
N LEU A 173 -10.45 5.37 9.27
CA LEU A 173 -9.09 5.46 9.83
C LEU A 173 -9.11 5.83 11.31
N THR A 174 -9.91 6.84 11.66
CA THR A 174 -10.02 7.33 13.04
C THR A 174 -10.56 6.25 13.98
N GLU A 175 -11.63 5.56 13.58
CA GLU A 175 -12.24 4.48 14.37
C GLU A 175 -11.27 3.30 14.51
N THR A 176 -10.57 2.90 13.45
CA THR A 176 -9.57 1.82 13.51
C THR A 176 -8.38 2.18 14.42
N LYS A 177 -7.87 3.42 14.37
CA LYS A 177 -6.81 3.86 15.29
C LYS A 177 -7.25 3.80 16.75
N ARG A 178 -8.48 4.22 17.05
CA ARG A 178 -9.05 4.16 18.41
C ARG A 178 -9.26 2.72 18.87
N GLU A 179 -9.71 1.84 17.98
CA GLU A 179 -9.86 0.41 18.25
C GLU A 179 -8.51 -0.21 18.65
N PHE A 180 -7.45 0.08 17.89
CA PHE A 180 -6.10 -0.39 18.19
C PHE A 180 -5.55 0.21 19.49
N MET A 181 -5.72 1.51 19.71
CA MET A 181 -5.29 2.22 20.92
C MET A 181 -5.89 1.62 22.21
N ASN A 182 -7.12 1.12 22.14
CA ASN A 182 -7.82 0.52 23.28
C ASN A 182 -7.68 -1.01 23.35
N SER A 183 -6.92 -1.64 22.45
CA SER A 183 -6.71 -3.09 22.45
C SER A 183 -5.54 -3.50 23.35
N ASP A 184 -5.61 -4.70 23.94
CA ASP A 184 -4.50 -5.21 24.73
C ASP A 184 -3.24 -5.46 23.90
N LYS A 185 -3.43 -5.99 22.68
CA LYS A 185 -2.35 -6.42 21.78
C LYS A 185 -1.67 -5.26 21.06
N TYR A 186 -2.41 -4.24 20.63
CA TYR A 186 -1.89 -3.18 19.74
C TYR A 186 -2.02 -1.74 20.28
N LYS A 187 -2.27 -1.55 21.57
CA LYS A 187 -2.39 -0.19 22.18
C LYS A 187 -1.23 0.76 21.92
N ARG A 188 -0.02 0.24 21.74
CA ARG A 188 1.19 1.07 21.59
C ARG A 188 1.13 1.87 20.28
N PRO A 189 1.50 3.17 20.28
CA PRO A 189 1.48 4.03 19.09
C PRO A 189 2.17 3.45 17.86
N LEU A 190 3.18 2.62 18.08
CA LEU A 190 3.92 1.96 17.00
C LEU A 190 3.02 1.20 16.02
N PHE A 191 1.84 0.70 16.44
CA PHE A 191 0.94 -0.12 15.62
C PHE A 191 -0.14 0.67 14.87
N TRP A 192 -0.52 1.87 15.32
CA TRP A 192 -1.66 2.62 14.76
C TRP A 192 -1.31 4.05 14.32
N ALA A 193 -0.28 4.66 14.92
CA ALA A 193 0.15 6.00 14.54
C ALA A 193 0.70 6.13 13.11
N PRO A 194 1.38 5.13 12.50
CA PRO A 194 1.99 5.34 11.18
C PRO A 194 0.98 5.43 10.04
N PHE A 195 -0.24 4.94 10.21
CA PHE A 195 -1.24 5.00 9.16
C PHE A 195 -1.71 6.43 8.92
N VAL A 196 -1.40 7.00 7.76
CA VAL A 196 -1.77 8.36 7.36
C VAL A 196 -2.54 8.30 6.06
N LEU A 197 -3.61 9.09 5.97
CA LEU A 197 -4.40 9.26 4.77
C LEU A 197 -4.02 10.57 4.08
N TYR A 198 -3.61 10.50 2.83
CA TYR A 198 -3.35 11.64 1.95
C TYR A 198 -4.44 11.70 0.88
N GLY A 199 -4.97 12.88 0.57
CA GLY A 199 -6.02 12.99 -0.44
C GLY A 199 -6.99 14.14 -0.19
N ARG A 200 -8.17 14.02 -0.82
CA ARG A 200 -9.28 14.97 -0.70
C ARG A 200 -10.21 14.65 0.47
#